data_AF-A0A3A5HDH6-F1
#
_entry.id   AF-A0A3A5HDH6-F1
#
_cell.length_a   1.000
_cell.length_b   1.000
_cell.length_c   1.000
_cell.angle_alpha   90.00
_cell.angle_beta   90.00
_cell.angle_gamma   90.00
#
_symmetry.space_group_name_H-M   'P 1'
#
loop_
_entity.id
_entity.type
_entity.pdbx_description
1 polymer ?
#
loop_
_entity_poly.entity_id
_entity_poly.type
_entity_poly.pdbx_seq_one_letter_code
_entity_poly.pdbx_strand_id
1 'polypeptide(L)'
;MSIITGFPFGFYHYSPPLGLLNVPLVIIFAYFAVGYLSWMLAHVLTGQYGQKLGGKQAFIVPLIAAFLMVMWDLTVDPISSTLQGLWIWTTPGAYFGVPISNFFGWFLVVYLFFQIFALYLSRYDCVKLPKNHESSNKFYWSEAAAVYGIMALGTIFSIFYQYNDITISMALITFFTMIFVTLLALINISNNNELD
;
A
#
# COMPACT_ATOMS: atom_id res chain seq x y z
N MET A 1 -12.49 -5.97 15.30
CA MET A 1 -12.90 -7.36 15.03
C MET A 1 -11.73 -8.31 15.15
N SER A 2 -10.65 -8.20 14.37
CA SER A 2 -9.54 -9.17 14.38
C SER A 2 -8.78 -9.35 15.70
N ILE A 3 -8.54 -8.28 16.47
CA ILE A 3 -7.86 -8.37 17.77
C ILE A 3 -8.65 -9.27 18.75
N ILE A 4 -9.97 -9.33 18.56
CA ILE A 4 -10.90 -10.09 19.41
C ILE A 4 -11.25 -11.44 18.80
N THR A 5 -11.38 -11.54 17.47
CA THR A 5 -11.89 -12.73 16.78
C THR A 5 -10.82 -13.51 16.00
N GLY A 6 -9.61 -12.97 15.86
CA GLY A 6 -8.51 -13.57 15.10
C GLY A 6 -8.74 -13.60 13.57
N PHE A 7 -9.91 -13.23 13.07
CA PHE A 7 -10.21 -13.20 11.65
C PHE A 7 -10.20 -11.76 11.11
N PRO A 8 -9.61 -11.49 9.92
CA PRO A 8 -8.87 -12.41 9.04
C PRO A 8 -7.36 -12.52 9.34
N PHE A 9 -6.82 -11.72 10.25
CA PHE A 9 -5.36 -11.49 10.37
C PHE A 9 -4.60 -12.40 11.35
N GLY A 10 -5.29 -13.29 12.06
CA GLY A 10 -4.75 -14.00 13.23
C GLY A 10 -4.92 -13.21 14.53
N PHE A 11 -4.67 -13.87 15.67
CA PHE A 11 -4.67 -13.22 16.98
C PHE A 11 -3.33 -12.53 17.22
N TYR A 12 -3.36 -11.23 17.50
CA TYR A 12 -2.18 -10.44 17.82
C TYR A 12 -2.55 -9.31 18.80
N HIS A 13 -1.53 -8.75 19.44
CA HIS A 13 -1.65 -7.60 20.33
C HIS A 13 -0.53 -6.59 20.06
N TYR A 14 -0.79 -5.31 20.31
CA TYR A 14 0.22 -4.26 20.18
C TYR A 14 1.07 -4.16 21.45
N SER A 15 2.38 -3.92 21.28
CA SER A 15 3.33 -3.71 22.38
C SER A 15 4.30 -2.58 22.05
N PRO A 16 4.42 -1.53 22.89
CA PRO A 16 3.56 -1.25 24.04
C PRO A 16 2.10 -0.96 23.60
N PRO A 17 1.13 -0.93 24.51
CA PRO A 17 -0.21 -0.44 24.19
C PRO A 17 -0.13 1.04 23.77
N LEU A 18 -0.19 1.29 22.47
CA LEU A 18 -0.05 2.61 21.87
C LEU A 18 -1.42 3.32 21.78
N GLY A 19 -1.93 3.78 22.93
CA GLY A 19 -3.11 4.66 23.01
C GLY A 19 -4.35 4.06 23.70
N LEU A 20 -5.48 4.79 23.61
CA LEU A 20 -6.78 4.40 24.17
C LEU A 20 -7.59 3.46 23.26
N LEU A 21 -7.24 3.41 21.98
CA LEU A 21 -7.86 2.54 20.99
C LEU A 21 -7.08 1.23 20.89
N ASN A 22 -7.77 0.14 20.56
CA ASN A 22 -7.14 -1.15 20.31
C ASN A 22 -6.17 -1.13 19.12
N VAL A 23 -6.27 -0.12 18.24
CA VAL A 23 -5.36 0.11 17.11
C VAL A 23 -4.73 1.51 17.27
N PRO A 24 -3.40 1.64 17.22
CA PRO A 24 -2.72 2.92 17.36
C PRO A 24 -3.07 3.91 16.24
N LEU A 25 -3.32 5.18 16.59
CA LEU A 25 -3.68 6.22 15.61
C LEU A 25 -2.62 6.38 14.49
N VAL A 26 -1.35 6.21 14.83
CA VAL A 26 -0.25 6.28 13.86
C VAL A 26 -0.39 5.22 12.75
N ILE A 27 -0.88 4.02 13.09
CA ILE A 27 -1.11 2.95 12.11
C ILE A 27 -2.28 3.31 11.20
N ILE A 28 -3.35 3.89 11.77
CA ILE A 28 -4.50 4.37 10.98
C ILE A 28 -4.05 5.40 9.95
N PHE A 29 -3.29 6.42 10.36
CA PHE A 29 -2.79 7.45 9.45
C PHE A 29 -1.82 6.89 8.40
N ALA A 30 -0.93 5.97 8.80
CA ALA A 30 -0.03 5.30 7.87
C ALA A 30 -0.81 4.51 6.79
N TYR A 31 -1.83 3.75 7.19
CA TYR A 31 -2.68 3.01 6.26
C TYR A 31 -3.43 3.92 5.28
N PHE A 32 -3.93 5.08 5.74
CA PHE A 32 -4.54 6.06 4.84
C PHE A 32 -3.54 6.66 3.86
N ALA A 33 -2.33 7.02 4.32
CA ALA A 33 -1.29 7.58 3.48
C ALA A 33 -0.83 6.58 2.41
N VAL A 34 -0.51 5.35 2.81
CA VAL A 34 -0.11 4.30 1.87
C VAL A 34 -1.27 3.93 0.95
N GLY A 35 -2.49 3.85 1.47
CA GLY A 35 -3.67 3.62 0.64
C GLY A 35 -3.85 4.68 -0.45
N TYR A 36 -3.66 5.96 -0.13
CA TYR A 36 -3.68 7.03 -1.12
C TYR A 36 -2.58 6.83 -2.19
N LEU A 37 -1.34 6.56 -1.78
CA LEU A 37 -0.23 6.31 -2.71
C LEU A 37 -0.53 5.11 -3.62
N SER A 38 -0.96 3.99 -3.04
CA SER A 38 -1.34 2.78 -3.78
C SER A 38 -2.47 3.04 -4.77
N TRP A 39 -3.47 3.83 -4.40
CA TRP A 39 -4.55 4.24 -5.29
C TRP A 39 -4.03 5.09 -6.46
N MET A 40 -3.18 6.08 -6.20
CA MET A 40 -2.58 6.93 -7.22
C MET A 40 -1.68 6.14 -8.17
N LEU A 41 -0.80 5.26 -7.66
CA LEU A 41 0.02 4.40 -8.50
C LEU A 41 -0.84 3.43 -9.32
N ALA A 42 -1.95 2.91 -8.79
CA ALA A 42 -2.86 2.08 -9.57
C ALA A 42 -3.47 2.83 -10.76
N HIS A 43 -3.75 4.14 -10.63
CA HIS A 43 -4.17 4.97 -11.75
C HIS A 43 -3.07 5.11 -12.80
N VAL A 44 -1.84 5.39 -12.37
CA VAL A 44 -0.65 5.49 -13.25
C VAL A 44 -0.42 4.18 -14.02
N LEU A 45 -0.46 3.05 -13.34
CA LEU A 45 -0.21 1.72 -13.93
C LEU A 45 -1.33 1.26 -14.87
N THR A 46 -2.53 1.82 -14.73
CA THR A 46 -3.69 1.52 -15.60
C THR A 46 -3.97 2.59 -16.65
N GLY A 47 -3.15 3.64 -16.69
CA GLY A 47 -3.34 4.78 -17.60
C GLY A 47 -4.54 5.67 -17.27
N GLN A 48 -5.07 5.61 -16.05
CA GLN A 48 -6.24 6.37 -15.61
C GLN A 48 -5.86 7.76 -15.06
N TYR A 49 -5.26 8.61 -15.91
CA TYR A 49 -4.84 9.95 -15.52
C TYR A 49 -6.02 10.93 -15.50
N GLY A 50 -6.64 11.11 -14.32
CA GLY A 50 -7.78 12.04 -14.15
C GLY A 50 -9.04 11.65 -14.94
N GLN A 51 -9.08 10.43 -15.46
CA GLN A 51 -10.21 9.90 -16.22
C GLN A 51 -11.27 9.31 -15.27
N LYS A 52 -12.54 9.46 -15.66
CA LYS A 52 -13.64 8.83 -14.92
C LYS A 52 -13.49 7.32 -14.94
N LEU A 53 -13.48 6.70 -13.76
CA LEU A 53 -13.45 5.24 -13.64
C LEU A 53 -14.74 4.63 -14.19
N GLY A 54 -14.61 3.76 -15.19
CA GLY A 54 -15.73 3.08 -15.83
C GLY A 54 -15.37 1.70 -16.37
N GLY A 55 -16.40 0.92 -16.69
CA GLY A 55 -16.24 -0.41 -17.27
C GLY A 55 -15.32 -1.32 -16.45
N LYS A 56 -14.31 -1.90 -17.11
CA LYS A 56 -13.34 -2.81 -16.45
C LYS A 56 -12.42 -2.09 -15.45
N GLN A 57 -12.16 -0.79 -15.63
CA GLN A 57 -11.22 -0.05 -14.79
C GLN A 57 -11.74 0.18 -13.38
N ALA A 58 -13.07 0.19 -13.20
CA ALA A 58 -13.70 0.20 -11.88
C ALA A 58 -13.37 -1.04 -11.02
N PHE A 59 -12.80 -2.09 -11.62
CA PHE A 59 -12.35 -3.30 -10.92
C PHE A 59 -10.83 -3.49 -10.96
N ILE A 60 -10.18 -3.15 -12.08
CA ILE A 60 -8.73 -3.29 -12.24
C ILE A 60 -7.98 -2.32 -11.31
N VAL A 61 -8.44 -1.07 -11.19
CA VAL A 61 -7.78 -0.06 -10.35
C VAL A 61 -7.78 -0.46 -8.86
N PRO A 62 -8.92 -0.80 -8.23
CA PRO A 62 -8.94 -1.33 -6.87
C PRO A 62 -8.07 -2.57 -6.66
N LEU A 63 -8.07 -3.48 -7.63
CA LEU A 63 -7.31 -4.72 -7.56
C LEU A 63 -5.80 -4.43 -7.50
N ILE A 64 -5.31 -3.59 -8.41
CA ILE A 64 -3.89 -3.19 -8.43
C ILE A 64 -3.55 -2.42 -7.16
N ALA A 65 -4.40 -1.47 -6.73
CA ALA A 65 -4.17 -0.70 -5.51
C ALA A 65 -4.05 -1.61 -4.27
N ALA A 66 -4.89 -2.65 -4.16
CA ALA A 66 -4.80 -3.62 -3.07
C ALA A 66 -3.49 -4.44 -3.09
N PHE A 67 -3.02 -4.83 -4.28
CA PHE A 67 -1.71 -5.48 -4.40
C PHE A 67 -0.57 -4.56 -3.96
N LEU A 68 -0.59 -3.30 -4.38
CA LEU A 68 0.44 -2.32 -3.98
C LEU A 68 0.45 -2.10 -2.47
N MET A 69 -0.72 -2.01 -1.86
CA MET A 69 -0.81 -1.84 -0.41
C MET A 69 -0.23 -3.05 0.33
N VAL A 70 -0.53 -4.27 -0.12
CA VAL A 70 0.00 -5.50 0.49
C VAL A 70 1.48 -5.74 0.17
N MET A 71 2.01 -5.18 -0.93
CA MET A 71 3.47 -5.16 -1.17
C MET A 71 4.20 -4.43 -0.04
N TRP A 72 3.63 -3.35 0.48
CA TRP A 72 4.19 -2.66 1.62
C TRP A 72 4.15 -3.53 2.88
N ASP A 73 2.99 -4.13 3.19
CA ASP A 73 2.83 -5.05 4.34
C ASP A 73 3.84 -6.20 4.29
N LEU A 74 4.04 -6.83 3.13
CA LEU A 74 5.03 -7.90 2.93
C LEU A 74 6.44 -7.51 3.35
N THR A 75 6.79 -6.23 3.23
CA THR A 75 8.14 -5.74 3.52
C THR A 75 8.29 -5.22 4.95
N VAL A 76 7.25 -4.61 5.50
CA VAL A 76 7.29 -3.91 6.79
C VAL A 76 6.87 -4.80 7.95
N ASP A 77 5.94 -5.74 7.74
CA ASP A 77 5.40 -6.56 8.82
C ASP A 77 6.48 -7.41 9.49
N PRO A 78 7.38 -8.12 8.79
CA PRO A 78 8.43 -8.91 9.45
C PRO A 78 9.37 -8.08 10.32
N ILE A 79 9.68 -6.84 9.90
CA ILE A 79 10.54 -5.95 10.69
C ILE A 79 9.76 -5.42 11.90
N SER A 80 8.55 -4.91 11.67
CA SER A 80 7.77 -4.25 12.73
C SER A 80 7.26 -5.22 13.78
N SER A 81 6.89 -6.43 13.38
CA SER A 81 6.39 -7.45 14.31
C SER A 81 7.52 -8.25 14.96
N THR A 82 8.37 -8.89 14.16
CA THR A 82 9.34 -9.88 14.67
C THR A 82 10.60 -9.24 15.21
N LEU A 83 11.10 -8.17 14.58
CA LEU A 83 12.31 -7.49 15.06
C LEU A 83 12.00 -6.41 16.09
N GLN A 84 10.94 -5.62 15.87
CA GLN A 84 10.60 -4.48 16.73
C GLN A 84 9.54 -4.79 17.78
N GLY A 85 8.76 -5.87 17.63
CA GLY A 85 7.74 -6.26 18.61
C GLY A 85 6.53 -5.33 18.68
N LEU A 86 6.28 -4.50 17.65
CA LEU A 86 5.21 -3.49 17.67
C LEU A 86 3.81 -4.11 17.69
N TRP A 87 3.63 -5.21 16.94
CA TRP A 87 2.46 -6.07 17.01
C TRP A 87 2.90 -7.52 16.97
N ILE A 88 2.49 -8.28 17.98
CA ILE A 88 2.99 -9.62 18.22
C ILE A 88 1.83 -10.60 18.05
N TRP A 89 1.97 -11.50 17.08
CA TRP A 89 1.04 -12.62 16.91
C TRP A 89 1.23 -13.64 18.03
N THR A 90 0.12 -14.14 18.57
CA THR A 90 0.14 -15.16 19.65
C THR A 90 0.80 -16.45 19.19
N THR A 91 0.61 -16.79 17.91
CA THR A 91 1.25 -17.91 17.24
C THR A 91 2.06 -17.35 16.08
N PRO A 92 3.40 -17.49 16.09
CA PRO A 92 4.23 -17.03 14.99
C PRO A 92 3.80 -17.66 13.67
N GLY A 93 3.65 -16.84 12.63
CA GLY A 93 3.31 -17.30 11.30
C GLY A 93 4.51 -17.71 10.44
N ALA A 94 4.22 -18.38 9.33
CA ALA A 94 5.22 -18.98 8.46
C ALA A 94 6.10 -17.95 7.73
N TYR A 95 5.64 -16.72 7.55
CA TYR A 95 6.39 -15.69 6.85
C TYR A 95 7.10 -14.79 7.86
N PHE A 96 8.29 -15.21 8.28
CA PHE A 96 9.14 -14.47 9.24
C PHE A 96 8.40 -14.08 10.54
N GLY A 97 7.50 -14.93 11.04
CA GLY A 97 6.68 -14.66 12.24
C GLY A 97 5.29 -14.08 11.95
N VAL A 98 5.02 -13.68 10.70
CA VAL A 98 3.73 -13.13 10.26
C VAL A 98 2.86 -14.23 9.63
N PRO A 99 1.58 -14.38 10.03
CA PRO A 99 0.67 -15.35 9.41
C PRO A 99 0.35 -14.99 7.96
N ILE A 100 0.32 -15.99 7.08
CA ILE A 100 -0.04 -15.78 5.67
C ILE A 100 -1.44 -15.17 5.53
N SER A 101 -2.37 -15.53 6.43
CA SER A 101 -3.73 -14.97 6.46
C SER A 101 -3.77 -13.46 6.69
N ASN A 102 -2.74 -12.87 7.31
CA ASN A 102 -2.63 -11.41 7.47
C ASN A 102 -2.63 -10.71 6.11
N PHE A 103 -1.76 -11.12 5.20
CA PHE A 103 -1.62 -10.50 3.88
C PHE A 103 -2.89 -10.64 3.04
N PHE A 104 -3.51 -11.82 3.02
CA PHE A 104 -4.78 -12.02 2.32
C PHE A 104 -5.95 -11.29 2.98
N GLY A 105 -5.92 -11.17 4.31
CA GLY A 105 -6.88 -10.38 5.07
C GLY A 105 -6.79 -8.91 4.69
N TRP A 106 -5.59 -8.34 4.67
CA TRP A 106 -5.38 -6.93 4.29
C TRP A 106 -5.70 -6.72 2.83
N PHE A 107 -5.29 -7.63 1.95
CA PHE A 107 -5.69 -7.60 0.54
C PHE A 107 -7.20 -7.51 0.38
N LEU A 108 -7.96 -8.38 1.06
CA LEU A 108 -9.41 -8.40 0.97
C LEU A 108 -10.05 -7.12 1.51
N VAL A 109 -9.61 -6.64 2.68
CA VAL A 109 -10.15 -5.42 3.30
C VAL A 109 -9.90 -4.20 2.43
N VAL A 110 -8.66 -4.04 1.97
CA VAL A 110 -8.24 -2.93 1.11
C VAL A 110 -8.95 -3.00 -0.23
N TYR A 111 -9.02 -4.18 -0.84
CA TYR A 111 -9.74 -4.38 -2.09
C TYR A 111 -11.21 -4.01 -1.96
N LEU A 112 -11.92 -4.49 -0.92
CA LEU A 112 -13.33 -4.15 -0.72
C LEU A 112 -13.53 -2.65 -0.50
N PHE A 113 -12.66 -2.01 0.29
CA PHE A 113 -12.71 -0.57 0.51
C PHE A 113 -12.55 0.21 -0.80
N PHE A 114 -11.50 -0.09 -1.55
CA PHE A 114 -11.24 0.52 -2.85
C PHE A 114 -12.28 0.18 -3.89
N GLN A 115 -12.86 -1.01 -3.86
CA GLN A 115 -13.91 -1.43 -4.78
C GLN A 115 -15.21 -0.67 -4.54
N ILE A 116 -15.61 -0.48 -3.27
CA ILE A 116 -16.75 0.36 -2.92
C ILE A 116 -16.49 1.81 -3.37
N PHE A 117 -15.29 2.32 -3.11
CA PHE A 117 -14.89 3.66 -3.53
C PHE A 117 -14.90 3.84 -5.05
N ALA A 118 -14.36 2.87 -5.81
CA ALA A 118 -14.37 2.87 -7.27
C ALA A 118 -15.78 2.82 -7.84
N LEU A 119 -16.67 2.03 -7.26
CA LEU A 119 -18.07 1.97 -7.70
C LEU A 119 -18.82 3.26 -7.40
N TYR A 120 -18.54 3.88 -6.24
CA TYR A 120 -19.04 5.19 -5.90
C TYR A 120 -18.59 6.24 -6.92
N LEU A 121 -17.28 6.33 -7.20
CA LEU A 121 -16.76 7.22 -8.23
C LEU A 121 -17.35 6.90 -9.61
N SER A 122 -17.40 5.64 -10.02
CA SER A 122 -17.93 5.26 -11.33
C SER A 122 -19.38 5.72 -11.55
N ARG A 123 -20.21 5.69 -10.50
CA ARG A 123 -21.60 6.13 -10.55
C ARG A 123 -21.79 7.63 -10.38
N TYR A 124 -21.11 8.23 -9.42
CA TYR A 124 -21.38 9.60 -8.95
C TYR A 124 -20.33 10.61 -9.34
N ASP A 125 -19.27 10.20 -10.03
CA ASP A 125 -18.32 11.12 -10.63
C ASP A 125 -18.99 11.80 -11.84
N CYS A 126 -19.76 12.83 -11.49
CA CYS A 126 -20.41 13.79 -12.36
C CYS A 126 -19.52 15.03 -12.52
N VAL A 127 -18.37 15.05 -11.85
CA VAL A 127 -17.42 16.15 -11.90
C VAL A 127 -16.79 16.09 -13.28
N LYS A 128 -17.34 16.89 -14.20
CA LYS A 128 -16.53 17.44 -15.29
C LYS A 128 -15.48 18.30 -14.61
N LEU A 129 -14.41 17.67 -14.12
CA LEU A 129 -13.23 18.43 -13.78
C LEU A 129 -12.96 19.24 -15.05
N PRO A 130 -12.82 20.57 -14.98
CA PRO A 130 -12.08 21.26 -16.03
C PRO A 130 -10.82 20.44 -16.25
N LYS A 131 -10.26 20.39 -17.48
CA LYS A 131 -8.90 19.87 -17.63
C LYS A 131 -8.01 20.68 -16.68
N ASN A 132 -7.87 20.19 -15.45
CA ASN A 132 -7.21 20.90 -14.38
C ASN A 132 -5.74 20.65 -14.66
N HIS A 133 -4.99 21.74 -14.70
CA HIS A 133 -3.56 21.76 -14.97
C HIS A 133 -2.78 20.74 -14.13
N GLU A 134 -3.30 20.35 -12.96
CA GLU A 134 -2.70 19.36 -12.06
C GLU A 134 -2.82 17.92 -12.58
N SER A 135 -3.99 17.51 -13.11
CA SER A 135 -4.18 16.15 -13.65
C SER A 135 -3.40 15.89 -14.93
N SER A 136 -3.06 16.93 -15.69
CA SER A 136 -2.14 16.84 -16.83
C SER A 136 -0.67 16.95 -16.42
N ASN A 137 -0.33 17.37 -15.20
CA ASN A 137 1.05 17.61 -14.82
C ASN A 137 1.79 16.30 -14.46
N LYS A 138 2.91 16.01 -15.14
CA LYS A 138 3.76 14.85 -14.79
C LYS A 138 4.27 14.88 -13.35
N PHE A 139 4.55 16.06 -12.81
CA PHE A 139 5.06 16.23 -11.46
C PHE A 139 4.06 15.75 -10.41
N TYR A 140 2.78 16.05 -10.57
CA TYR A 140 1.71 15.63 -9.67
C TYR A 140 1.64 14.10 -9.54
N TRP A 141 1.67 13.38 -10.67
CA TRP A 141 1.66 11.91 -10.65
C TRP A 141 2.98 11.31 -10.16
N SER A 142 4.10 11.99 -10.45
CA SER A 142 5.43 11.55 -10.02
C SER A 142 5.62 11.69 -8.51
N GLU A 143 4.93 12.62 -7.84
CA GLU A 143 4.99 12.78 -6.40
C GLU A 143 4.58 11.50 -5.66
N ALA A 144 3.41 10.93 -6.01
CA ALA A 144 2.94 9.69 -5.39
C ALA A 144 3.92 8.53 -5.61
N ALA A 145 4.45 8.39 -6.84
CA ALA A 145 5.46 7.38 -7.16
C ALA A 145 6.75 7.59 -6.36
N ALA A 146 7.24 8.84 -6.28
CA ALA A 146 8.45 9.17 -5.54
C ALA A 146 8.30 8.90 -4.04
N VAL A 147 7.18 9.30 -3.42
CA VAL A 147 6.93 9.05 -1.99
C VAL A 147 6.85 7.56 -1.72
N TYR A 148 6.14 6.79 -2.56
CA TYR A 148 6.07 5.34 -2.43
C TYR A 148 7.45 4.67 -2.55
N GLY A 149 8.30 5.14 -3.48
CA GLY A 149 9.69 4.71 -3.59
C GLY A 149 10.56 5.09 -2.40
N ILE A 150 10.39 6.29 -1.85
CA ILE A 150 11.11 6.75 -0.64
C ILE A 150 10.74 5.87 0.55
N MET A 151 9.47 5.48 0.70
CA MET A 151 9.05 4.54 1.74
C MET A 151 9.76 3.18 1.61
N ALA A 152 9.93 2.69 0.38
CA ALA A 152 10.67 1.46 0.11
C ALA A 152 12.15 1.54 0.54
N LEU A 153 12.77 2.72 0.45
CA LEU A 153 14.14 2.92 0.94
C LEU A 153 14.25 2.71 2.45
N GLY A 154 13.20 3.02 3.22
CA GLY A 154 13.17 2.77 4.67
C GLY A 154 13.40 1.29 5.00
N THR A 155 12.73 0.38 4.28
CA THR A 155 12.92 -1.06 4.45
C THR A 155 14.30 -1.51 3.97
N ILE A 156 14.79 -0.99 2.84
CA ILE A 156 16.12 -1.34 2.32
C ILE A 156 17.24 -0.91 3.29
N PHE A 157 17.13 0.29 3.86
CA PHE A 157 18.12 0.82 4.79
C PHE A 157 18.04 0.19 6.18
N SER A 158 17.01 -0.59 6.47
CA SER A 158 16.94 -1.37 7.72
C SER A 158 18.15 -2.29 7.91
N ILE A 159 18.78 -2.76 6.82
CA ILE A 159 20.01 -3.57 6.86
C ILE A 159 21.15 -2.85 7.62
N PHE A 160 21.26 -1.53 7.48
CA PHE A 160 22.30 -0.75 8.15
C PHE A 160 22.03 -0.53 9.63
N TYR A 161 20.76 -0.56 10.04
CA TYR A 161 20.38 -0.48 11.44
C TYR A 161 20.54 -1.83 12.15
N GLN A 162 20.09 -2.91 11.50
CA GLN A 162 20.18 -4.26 12.02
C GLN A 162 20.41 -5.25 10.89
N TYR A 163 21.61 -5.85 10.83
CA TYR A 163 21.97 -6.84 9.82
C TYR A 163 21.53 -8.24 10.26
N ASN A 164 20.52 -8.82 9.60
CA ASN A 164 20.07 -10.19 9.81
C ASN A 164 19.31 -10.74 8.58
N ASP A 165 18.95 -12.03 8.60
CA ASP A 165 18.27 -12.69 7.49
C ASP A 165 16.92 -12.06 7.15
N ILE A 166 16.20 -11.52 8.13
CA ILE A 166 14.91 -10.84 7.92
C ILE A 166 15.15 -9.53 7.16
N THR A 167 16.04 -8.65 7.63
CA THR A 167 16.28 -7.34 6.98
C THR A 167 16.85 -7.49 5.58
N ILE A 168 17.74 -8.46 5.35
CA ILE A 168 18.23 -8.79 4.00
C ILE A 168 17.10 -9.27 3.10
N SER A 169 16.28 -10.22 3.59
CA SER A 169 15.15 -10.75 2.81
C SER A 169 14.13 -9.66 2.48
N MET A 170 13.80 -8.80 3.45
CA MET A 170 12.85 -7.70 3.25
C MET A 170 13.39 -6.65 2.29
N ALA A 171 14.68 -6.30 2.38
CA ALA A 171 15.29 -5.38 1.42
C ALA A 171 15.27 -5.94 -0.01
N LEU A 172 15.58 -7.23 -0.18
CA LEU A 172 15.54 -7.89 -1.49
C LEU A 172 14.13 -7.89 -2.07
N ILE A 173 13.13 -8.28 -1.27
CA ILE A 173 11.72 -8.27 -1.68
C ILE A 173 11.27 -6.85 -2.02
N THR A 174 11.62 -5.86 -1.20
CA THR A 174 11.30 -4.45 -1.42
C THR A 174 11.89 -3.95 -2.75
N PHE A 175 13.13 -4.33 -3.05
CA PHE A 175 13.79 -3.95 -4.30
C PHE A 175 13.07 -4.53 -5.53
N PHE A 176 12.74 -5.82 -5.51
CA PHE A 176 12.09 -6.47 -6.65
C PHE A 176 10.57 -6.23 -6.74
N THR A 177 9.96 -5.58 -5.74
CA THR A 177 8.52 -5.26 -5.73
C THR A 177 8.30 -3.75 -5.76
N MET A 178 8.45 -3.07 -4.63
CA MET A 178 8.12 -1.65 -4.49
C MET A 178 9.01 -0.75 -5.35
N ILE A 179 10.32 -0.99 -5.40
CA ILE A 179 11.22 -0.20 -6.26
C ILE A 179 10.92 -0.48 -7.73
N PHE A 180 10.75 -1.74 -8.12
CA PHE A 180 10.37 -2.10 -9.48
C PHE A 180 9.08 -1.38 -9.94
N VAL A 181 8.02 -1.43 -9.13
CA VAL A 181 6.75 -0.76 -9.47
C VAL A 181 6.90 0.76 -9.48
N THR A 182 7.68 1.33 -8.58
CA THR A 182 7.96 2.78 -8.57
C THR A 182 8.63 3.20 -9.87
N LEU A 183 9.65 2.47 -10.31
CA LEU A 183 10.34 2.73 -11.58
C LEU A 183 9.38 2.58 -12.76
N LEU A 184 8.56 1.53 -12.77
CA LEU A 184 7.56 1.32 -13.81
C LEU A 184 6.55 2.48 -13.87
N ALA A 185 6.08 2.95 -12.72
CA ALA A 185 5.17 4.10 -12.62
C ALA A 185 5.82 5.38 -13.17
N LEU A 186 7.06 5.68 -12.76
CA LEU A 186 7.80 6.85 -13.25
C LEU A 186 8.07 6.79 -14.76
N ILE A 187 8.40 5.60 -15.29
CA ILE A 187 8.55 5.38 -16.74
C ILE A 187 7.21 5.62 -17.47
N ASN A 188 6.11 5.09 -16.94
CA ASN A 188 4.78 5.28 -17.52
C ASN A 188 4.38 6.77 -17.55
N ILE A 189 4.68 7.52 -16.49
CA ILE A 189 4.41 8.96 -16.41
C ILE A 189 5.29 9.72 -17.42
N SER A 190 6.59 9.44 -17.45
CA SER A 190 7.54 10.09 -18.35
C SER A 190 7.15 9.90 -19.82
N ASN A 191 6.75 8.68 -20.19
CA ASN A 191 6.39 8.31 -21.55
C ASN A 191 4.96 8.72 -21.95
N ASN A 192 4.15 9.24 -21.02
CA ASN A 192 2.81 9.69 -21.35
C ASN A 192 2.86 11.07 -22.02
N ASN A 193 2.48 11.13 -23.29
CA ASN A 193 2.41 12.36 -24.09
C ASN A 193 1.16 13.20 -23.81
N GLU A 194 0.18 12.66 -23.08
CA GLU A 194 -1.01 13.39 -22.64
C GLU A 194 -0.77 14.22 -21.38
N LEU A 195 0.37 13.99 -20.70
CA LEU A 195 0.82 14.76 -19.56
C LEU A 195 1.85 15.82 -20.00
N ASP A 196 1.74 17.01 -19.42
CA ASP A 196 2.64 18.16 -19.58
C ASP A 196 3.88 18.03 -18.67
#